data_AF-A0A9W7T4A5-F1
#
_entry.id   AF-A0A9W7T4A5-F1
#
_cell.length_a   1.000
_cell.length_b   1.000
_cell.length_c   1.000
_cell.angle_alpha   90.00
_cell.angle_beta   90.00
_cell.angle_gamma   90.00
#
_symmetry.space_group_name_H-M   'P 1'
#
loop_
_entity.id
_entity.type
_entity.pdbx_description
1 polymer ?
#
loop_
_entity_poly.entity_id
_entity_poly.type
_entity_poly.pdbx_seq_one_letter_code
_entity_poly.pdbx_strand_id
1 'polypeptide(L)'
;QRLLLDFIFERLHSRLEHAVGRVPLDMDYLEFICSQEFVFLSAVSNVVTVPRDVLEAVTELLRVIQQNLSDRETHTVTVLQEEPGSMGRPRFIISPNYISHLIDMNCSIPTIARLLGVSTRTIFRRMAEYNLSIQARYSRLTDAELDACVTDVKLHMPHCGYRMMRAALKSRGHQVQFERVRAAMHRIDTMGVMSRMTQLGCVVRRTYSVSSPRSIMHIDTNHKLIRYNIVVFGGVDGFSRKIMYLGAAPNNLAATALDFFQEAVETFGFPLRVRSDQGIENVDIARLMFMIRGTDRGSFISGKSVHNQRIERLWRDVWASVTNVYYDVLHALEEAGHLDVSDPTHLFCSHYVFLPRLQDDLNLFRTTWDNHPIRTEGSMTPNQLWVLGSIQHPVPEPDIEGLSIPHIDWEDSGLSVDAHSSIVVPTTECPLTNEQMQALREIVDPKGHSETFGWDKYLAALEFCQAVLEQF
;
A
#
# COMPACT_ATOMS: atom_id res chain seq x y z
N GLN A 1 -12.26 -20.99 32.06
CA GLN A 1 -13.22 -21.34 30.98
C GLN A 1 -14.40 -20.37 30.93
N ARG A 2 -15.16 -20.18 32.01
CA ARG A 2 -16.32 -19.25 32.02
C ARG A 2 -15.97 -17.79 31.64
N LEU A 3 -14.96 -17.21 32.28
CA LEU A 3 -14.47 -15.85 31.96
C LEU A 3 -14.01 -15.68 30.49
N LEU A 4 -13.46 -16.75 29.90
CA LEU A 4 -13.03 -16.74 28.50
C LEU A 4 -14.23 -16.81 27.56
N LEU A 5 -15.26 -17.60 27.91
CA LEU A 5 -16.51 -17.69 27.17
C LEU A 5 -17.27 -16.35 27.20
N ASP A 6 -17.32 -15.70 28.37
CA ASP A 6 -17.97 -14.40 28.55
C ASP A 6 -17.28 -13.32 27.68
N PHE A 7 -15.94 -13.29 27.66
CA PHE A 7 -15.17 -12.40 26.79
C PHE A 7 -15.42 -12.66 25.30
N ILE A 8 -15.54 -13.93 24.89
CA ILE A 8 -15.85 -14.33 23.51
C ILE A 8 -17.24 -13.83 23.09
N PHE A 9 -18.24 -13.94 23.96
CA PHE A 9 -19.60 -13.49 23.64
C PHE A 9 -19.75 -11.97 23.69
N GLU A 10 -19.12 -11.28 24.63
CA GLU A 10 -19.08 -9.81 24.62
C GLU A 10 -18.44 -9.29 23.33
N ARG A 11 -17.35 -9.91 22.89
CA ARG A 11 -16.71 -9.59 21.61
C ARG A 11 -17.65 -9.80 20.43
N LEU A 12 -18.30 -10.97 20.34
CA LEU A 12 -19.25 -11.28 19.26
C LEU A 12 -20.39 -10.26 19.22
N HIS A 13 -21.00 -10.00 20.37
CA HIS A 13 -22.11 -9.06 20.53
C HIS A 13 -21.70 -7.65 20.11
N SER A 14 -20.63 -7.12 20.71
CA SER A 14 -20.12 -5.77 20.43
C SER A 14 -19.82 -5.53 18.95
N ARG A 15 -19.22 -6.53 18.28
CA ARG A 15 -18.87 -6.41 16.85
C ARG A 15 -20.08 -6.48 15.93
N LEU A 16 -21.07 -7.33 16.24
CA LEU A 16 -22.31 -7.43 15.47
C LEU A 16 -23.18 -6.18 15.66
N GLU A 17 -23.33 -5.71 16.90
CA GLU A 17 -24.06 -4.49 17.22
C GLU A 17 -23.46 -3.28 16.48
N HIS A 18 -22.12 -3.16 16.46
CA HIS A 18 -21.44 -2.11 15.71
C HIS A 18 -21.58 -2.25 14.18
N ALA A 19 -21.69 -3.46 13.66
CA ALA A 19 -21.91 -3.68 12.23
C ALA A 19 -23.34 -3.31 11.81
N VAL A 20 -24.34 -3.67 12.63
CA VAL A 20 -25.76 -3.40 12.39
C VAL A 20 -26.10 -1.92 12.64
N GLY A 21 -25.42 -1.26 13.58
CA GLY A 21 -25.62 0.16 13.89
C GLY A 21 -25.17 1.14 12.79
N ARG A 22 -24.55 0.67 11.70
CA ARG A 22 -24.17 1.53 10.57
C ARG A 22 -25.35 1.79 9.66
N VAL A 23 -25.62 3.07 9.37
CA VAL A 23 -26.65 3.49 8.42
C VAL A 23 -26.00 4.30 7.28
N PRO A 24 -26.15 3.89 6.00
CA PRO A 24 -26.83 2.67 5.56
C PRO A 24 -26.06 1.41 5.96
N LEU A 25 -26.78 0.28 6.09
CA LEU A 25 -26.22 -1.01 6.47
C LEU A 25 -25.16 -1.45 5.44
N ASP A 26 -23.91 -1.52 5.90
CA ASP A 26 -22.74 -1.94 5.12
C ASP A 26 -22.69 -3.48 5.08
N MET A 27 -23.32 -4.06 4.05
CA MET A 27 -23.47 -5.51 3.90
C MET A 27 -22.12 -6.23 3.76
N ASP A 28 -21.14 -5.61 3.09
CA ASP A 28 -19.78 -6.15 2.96
C ASP A 28 -19.04 -6.17 4.30
N TYR A 29 -19.26 -5.15 5.13
CA TYR A 29 -18.72 -5.14 6.49
C TYR A 29 -19.37 -6.19 7.38
N LEU A 30 -20.69 -6.32 7.30
CA LEU A 30 -21.44 -7.30 8.07
C LEU A 30 -21.03 -8.73 7.70
N GLU A 31 -20.87 -9.03 6.40
CA GLU A 31 -20.36 -10.32 5.92
C GLU A 31 -18.97 -10.64 6.50
N PHE A 32 -18.07 -9.66 6.47
CA PHE A 32 -16.73 -9.82 6.99
C PHE A 32 -16.72 -10.08 8.49
N ILE A 33 -17.50 -9.33 9.28
CA ILE A 33 -17.58 -9.52 10.73
C ILE A 33 -18.09 -10.92 11.05
N CYS A 34 -19.20 -11.33 10.43
CA CYS A 34 -19.78 -12.65 10.66
C CYS A 34 -18.83 -13.78 10.25
N SER A 35 -18.11 -13.63 9.14
CA SER A 35 -17.15 -14.63 8.66
C SER A 35 -15.96 -14.77 9.61
N GLN A 36 -15.45 -13.64 10.12
CA GLN A 36 -14.34 -13.62 11.08
C GLN A 36 -14.74 -14.22 12.43
N GLU A 37 -15.92 -13.87 12.94
CA GLU A 37 -16.41 -14.41 14.21
C GLU A 37 -16.73 -15.91 14.11
N PHE A 38 -17.29 -16.37 12.98
CA PHE A 38 -17.47 -17.80 12.74
C PHE A 38 -16.14 -18.58 12.79
N VAL A 39 -15.09 -18.06 12.16
CA VAL A 39 -13.74 -18.64 12.19
C VAL A 39 -13.17 -18.63 13.60
N PHE A 40 -13.34 -17.53 14.34
CA PHE A 40 -12.85 -17.41 15.71
C PHE A 40 -13.55 -18.43 16.63
N LEU A 41 -14.88 -18.51 16.58
CA LEU A 41 -15.66 -19.49 17.35
C LEU A 41 -15.29 -20.93 16.99
N SER A 42 -15.08 -21.21 15.70
CA SER A 42 -14.64 -22.54 15.24
C SER A 42 -13.24 -22.89 15.74
N ALA A 43 -12.30 -21.95 15.75
CA ALA A 43 -10.93 -22.18 16.23
C ALA A 43 -10.87 -22.40 17.74
N VAL A 44 -11.71 -21.69 18.51
CA VAL A 44 -11.75 -21.79 19.98
C VAL A 44 -12.62 -22.95 20.45
N SER A 45 -13.42 -23.57 19.57
CA SER A 45 -14.29 -24.71 19.90
C SER A 45 -13.54 -25.92 20.50
N ASN A 46 -12.25 -26.08 20.18
CA ASN A 46 -11.37 -27.12 20.73
C ASN A 46 -10.91 -26.83 22.17
N VAL A 47 -11.04 -25.58 22.62
CA VAL A 47 -10.57 -25.09 23.93
C VAL A 47 -11.74 -24.77 24.86
N VAL A 48 -12.88 -24.36 24.30
CA VAL A 48 -14.07 -23.95 25.03
C VAL A 48 -15.34 -24.43 24.31
N THR A 49 -16.28 -25.01 25.05
CA THR A 49 -17.57 -25.48 24.50
C THR A 49 -18.46 -24.30 24.15
N VAL A 50 -18.52 -23.93 22.87
CA VAL A 50 -19.44 -22.93 22.33
C VAL A 50 -20.83 -23.56 22.13
N PRO A 51 -21.93 -22.92 22.59
CA PRO A 51 -23.29 -23.41 22.36
C PRO A 51 -23.60 -23.51 20.87
N ARG A 52 -24.23 -24.62 20.48
CA ARG A 52 -24.56 -24.94 19.09
C ARG A 52 -25.48 -23.88 18.46
N ASP A 53 -26.44 -23.38 19.22
CA ASP A 53 -27.42 -22.39 18.77
C ASP A 53 -26.76 -21.09 18.28
N VAL A 54 -25.64 -20.69 18.91
CA VAL A 54 -24.88 -19.49 18.51
C VAL A 54 -24.17 -19.71 17.17
N LEU A 55 -23.57 -20.90 16.98
CA LEU A 55 -22.92 -21.26 15.72
C LEU A 55 -23.93 -21.35 14.56
N GLU A 56 -25.10 -21.94 14.82
CA GLU A 56 -26.19 -22.03 13.84
C GLU A 56 -26.72 -20.63 13.45
N ALA A 57 -26.92 -19.74 14.42
CA ALA A 57 -27.37 -18.37 14.17
C ALA A 57 -26.37 -17.56 13.32
N VAL A 58 -25.07 -17.65 13.61
CA VAL A 58 -24.03 -16.96 12.82
C VAL A 58 -23.93 -17.52 11.40
N THR A 59 -24.09 -18.83 11.25
CA THR A 59 -24.08 -19.51 9.93
C THR A 59 -25.27 -19.07 9.08
N GLU A 60 -26.45 -18.99 9.68
CA GLU A 60 -27.66 -18.54 8.97
C GLU A 60 -27.57 -17.06 8.59
N LEU A 61 -27.03 -16.20 9.47
CA LEU A 61 -26.78 -14.80 9.16
C LEU A 61 -25.82 -14.64 7.97
N LEU A 62 -24.75 -15.42 7.92
CA LEU A 62 -23.82 -15.45 6.78
C LEU A 62 -24.51 -15.84 5.48
N ARG A 63 -25.37 -16.86 5.52
CA ARG A 63 -26.14 -17.32 4.36
C ARG A 63 -27.02 -16.19 3.80
N VAL A 64 -27.75 -15.48 4.66
CA VAL A 64 -28.65 -14.38 4.27
C VAL A 64 -27.87 -13.19 3.69
N ILE A 65 -26.74 -12.83 4.29
CA ILE A 65 -25.89 -11.73 3.80
C ILE A 65 -25.35 -12.05 2.40
N GLN A 66 -24.86 -13.27 2.18
CA GLN A 66 -24.34 -13.72 0.89
C GLN A 66 -25.43 -13.72 -0.20
N GLN A 67 -26.65 -14.09 0.15
CA GLN A 67 -27.79 -13.98 -0.76
C GLN A 67 -28.06 -12.51 -1.14
N ASN A 68 -28.09 -11.59 -0.18
CA ASN A 68 -28.37 -10.18 -0.47
C ASN A 68 -27.26 -9.47 -1.26
N LEU A 69 -25.99 -9.81 -1.01
CA LEU A 69 -24.86 -9.29 -1.78
C LEU A 69 -24.90 -9.73 -3.25
N SER A 70 -25.51 -10.88 -3.51
CA SER A 70 -25.71 -11.39 -4.88
C SER A 70 -26.78 -10.59 -5.65
N ASP A 71 -27.73 -9.94 -4.96
CA ASP A 71 -28.89 -9.27 -5.57
C ASP A 71 -28.67 -7.77 -5.89
N ARG A 72 -27.62 -7.12 -5.33
CA ARG A 72 -27.41 -5.65 -5.43
C ARG A 72 -26.63 -5.17 -6.69
N GLU A 73 -26.61 -5.93 -7.78
CA GLU A 73 -25.75 -5.63 -8.94
C GLU A 73 -26.24 -4.47 -9.83
N THR A 74 -25.69 -3.26 -9.61
CA THR A 74 -25.81 -2.12 -10.55
C THR A 74 -25.02 -2.37 -11.83
N HIS A 75 -25.69 -2.19 -12.97
CA HIS A 75 -25.14 -2.40 -14.30
C HIS A 75 -24.39 -1.15 -14.78
N THR A 76 -23.09 -1.27 -15.04
CA THR A 76 -22.31 -0.29 -15.82
C THR A 76 -22.30 -0.72 -17.28
N VAL A 77 -22.72 0.17 -18.18
CA VAL A 77 -22.78 -0.09 -19.61
C VAL A 77 -21.42 0.25 -20.23
N THR A 78 -20.62 -0.75 -20.56
CA THR A 78 -19.57 -0.59 -21.58
C THR A 78 -20.21 -0.80 -22.95
N VAL A 79 -19.94 0.08 -23.90
CA VAL A 79 -20.44 -0.03 -25.28
C VAL A 79 -19.77 -1.26 -25.93
N LEU A 80 -20.52 -2.36 -26.01
CA LEU A 80 -20.11 -3.55 -26.76
C LEU A 80 -20.69 -3.49 -28.16
N GLN A 81 -19.88 -3.84 -29.17
CA GLN A 81 -20.36 -4.03 -30.53
C GLN A 81 -21.27 -5.26 -30.59
N GLU A 82 -22.46 -5.09 -31.14
CA GLU A 82 -23.41 -6.18 -31.39
C GLU A 82 -23.27 -6.66 -32.84
N GLU A 83 -23.08 -7.95 -33.02
CA GLU A 83 -23.20 -8.61 -34.32
C GLU A 83 -24.65 -9.12 -34.50
N PRO A 84 -25.38 -8.68 -35.53
CA PRO A 84 -26.67 -9.24 -35.87
C PRO A 84 -26.49 -10.68 -36.39
N GLY A 85 -27.04 -11.65 -35.65
CA GLY A 85 -27.10 -13.04 -36.08
C GLY A 85 -28.26 -13.28 -37.04
N SER A 86 -28.21 -14.39 -37.79
CA SER A 86 -29.29 -14.78 -38.70
C SER A 86 -30.58 -15.22 -37.98
N MET A 87 -30.49 -15.65 -36.71
CA MET A 87 -31.64 -15.95 -35.83
C MET A 87 -31.24 -15.70 -34.35
N GLY A 88 -32.14 -15.12 -33.55
CA GLY A 88 -31.97 -14.95 -32.09
C GLY A 88 -31.43 -13.60 -31.63
N ARG A 89 -31.12 -13.48 -30.32
CA ARG A 89 -30.61 -12.25 -29.70
C ARG A 89 -29.20 -11.90 -30.22
N PRO A 90 -28.89 -10.62 -30.52
CA PRO A 90 -27.58 -10.20 -31.04
C PRO A 90 -26.39 -10.68 -30.21
N ARG A 91 -25.27 -10.97 -30.88
CA ARG A 91 -24.05 -11.47 -30.25
C ARG A 91 -23.17 -10.29 -29.86
N PHE A 92 -22.90 -10.11 -28.57
CA PHE A 92 -21.91 -9.13 -28.09
C PHE A 92 -20.49 -9.56 -28.44
N ILE A 93 -19.80 -8.85 -29.34
CA ILE A 93 -18.39 -9.06 -29.63
C ILE A 93 -17.56 -8.48 -28.49
N ILE A 94 -16.74 -9.33 -27.88
CA ILE A 94 -15.82 -8.93 -26.83
C ILE A 94 -14.44 -9.39 -27.26
N SER A 95 -13.47 -8.48 -27.33
CA SER A 95 -12.11 -8.81 -27.73
C SER A 95 -11.50 -9.87 -26.81
N PRO A 96 -10.91 -10.95 -27.35
CA PRO A 96 -10.23 -11.97 -26.54
C PRO A 96 -9.07 -11.37 -25.74
N ASN A 97 -8.34 -10.42 -26.33
CA ASN A 97 -7.24 -9.71 -25.68
C ASN A 97 -7.74 -8.90 -24.48
N TYR A 98 -8.93 -8.30 -24.58
CA TYR A 98 -9.50 -7.51 -23.51
C TYR A 98 -9.97 -8.38 -22.34
N ILE A 99 -10.64 -9.51 -22.62
CA ILE A 99 -11.00 -10.49 -21.58
C ILE A 99 -9.74 -11.04 -20.91
N SER A 100 -8.71 -11.40 -21.69
CA SER A 100 -7.43 -11.86 -21.15
C SER A 100 -6.83 -10.79 -20.25
N HIS A 101 -6.72 -9.54 -20.69
CA HIS A 101 -6.19 -8.46 -19.87
C HIS A 101 -6.96 -8.30 -18.54
N LEU A 102 -8.29 -8.34 -18.55
CA LEU A 102 -9.08 -8.23 -17.32
C LEU A 102 -8.84 -9.41 -16.37
N ILE A 103 -8.68 -10.61 -16.91
CA ILE A 103 -8.31 -11.82 -16.14
C ILE A 103 -6.88 -11.67 -15.57
N ASP A 104 -5.95 -11.12 -16.33
CA ASP A 104 -4.55 -10.92 -15.94
C ASP A 104 -4.43 -9.90 -14.80
N MET A 105 -5.34 -8.93 -14.78
CA MET A 105 -5.52 -8.04 -13.64
C MET A 105 -6.15 -8.71 -12.42
N ASN A 106 -6.51 -9.99 -12.47
CA ASN A 106 -7.25 -10.74 -11.45
C ASN A 106 -8.65 -10.18 -11.15
N CYS A 107 -9.32 -9.59 -12.15
CA CYS A 107 -10.73 -9.23 -11.99
C CYS A 107 -11.56 -10.52 -11.89
N SER A 108 -12.50 -10.55 -10.96
CA SER A 108 -13.43 -11.68 -10.85
C SER A 108 -14.34 -11.74 -12.08
N ILE A 109 -14.82 -12.93 -12.47
CA ILE A 109 -15.76 -13.06 -13.60
C ILE A 109 -17.02 -12.20 -13.39
N PRO A 110 -17.63 -12.13 -12.20
CA PRO A 110 -18.70 -11.17 -11.91
C PRO A 110 -18.29 -9.71 -12.15
N THR A 111 -17.10 -9.30 -11.71
CA THR A 111 -16.57 -7.95 -11.97
C THR A 111 -16.41 -7.68 -13.46
N ILE A 112 -15.85 -8.62 -14.22
CA ILE A 112 -15.68 -8.52 -15.68
C ILE A 112 -17.03 -8.39 -16.37
N ALA A 113 -18.00 -9.21 -15.97
CA ALA A 113 -19.36 -9.19 -16.50
C ALA A 113 -20.03 -7.82 -16.26
N ARG A 114 -19.91 -7.28 -15.04
CA ARG A 114 -20.44 -5.97 -14.66
C ARG A 114 -19.77 -4.82 -15.41
N LEU A 115 -18.45 -4.87 -15.55
CA LEU A 115 -17.69 -3.89 -16.33
C LEU A 115 -18.18 -3.87 -17.76
N LEU A 116 -18.32 -5.04 -18.39
CA LEU A 116 -18.72 -5.18 -19.78
C LEU A 116 -20.23 -5.04 -20.02
N GLY A 117 -21.05 -4.88 -18.97
CA GLY A 117 -22.50 -4.82 -19.09
C GLY A 117 -23.15 -6.10 -19.64
N VAL A 118 -22.55 -7.27 -19.40
CA VAL A 118 -23.05 -8.58 -19.88
C VAL A 118 -23.23 -9.57 -18.74
N SER A 119 -23.97 -10.65 -18.98
CA SER A 119 -24.08 -11.74 -18.01
C SER A 119 -22.75 -12.48 -17.82
N THR A 120 -22.53 -13.02 -16.63
CA THR A 120 -21.39 -13.93 -16.33
C THR A 120 -21.35 -15.12 -17.28
N ARG A 121 -22.52 -15.64 -17.69
CA ARG A 121 -22.64 -16.72 -18.68
C ARG A 121 -22.06 -16.33 -20.05
N THR A 122 -22.23 -15.08 -20.47
CA THR A 122 -21.60 -14.57 -21.70
C THR A 122 -20.09 -14.62 -21.60
N ILE A 123 -19.51 -14.24 -20.45
CA ILE A 123 -18.06 -14.27 -20.23
C ILE A 123 -17.53 -15.71 -20.24
N PHE A 124 -18.18 -16.64 -19.51
CA PHE A 124 -17.77 -18.05 -19.53
C PHE A 124 -17.81 -18.65 -20.95
N ARG A 125 -18.84 -18.32 -21.75
CA ARG A 125 -18.92 -18.74 -23.15
C ARG A 125 -17.75 -18.20 -23.97
N ARG A 126 -17.41 -16.91 -23.83
CA ARG A 126 -16.26 -16.30 -24.53
C ARG A 126 -14.94 -16.90 -24.09
N MET A 127 -14.76 -17.18 -22.79
CA MET A 127 -13.57 -17.84 -22.29
C MET A 127 -13.41 -19.24 -22.89
N ALA A 128 -14.49 -20.01 -23.00
CA ALA A 128 -14.46 -21.32 -23.65
C ALA A 128 -14.14 -21.21 -25.15
N GLU A 129 -14.78 -20.27 -25.88
CA GLU A 129 -14.50 -20.00 -27.30
C GLU A 129 -13.03 -19.62 -27.54
N TYR A 130 -12.41 -18.90 -26.61
CA TYR A 130 -11.04 -18.41 -26.71
C TYR A 130 -10.00 -19.27 -25.98
N ASN A 131 -10.40 -20.42 -25.42
CA ASN A 131 -9.55 -21.30 -24.62
C ASN A 131 -8.84 -20.61 -23.43
N LEU A 132 -9.52 -19.65 -22.78
CA LEU A 132 -9.00 -18.93 -21.61
C LEU A 132 -9.33 -19.70 -20.32
N SER A 133 -8.31 -20.01 -19.52
CA SER A 133 -8.45 -20.72 -18.25
C SER A 133 -7.86 -19.94 -17.08
N ILE A 134 -8.67 -19.71 -16.03
CA ILE A 134 -8.21 -19.11 -14.77
C ILE A 134 -7.32 -20.08 -14.00
N GLN A 135 -7.67 -21.38 -14.02
CA GLN A 135 -6.94 -22.41 -13.28
C GLN A 135 -5.50 -22.56 -13.78
N ALA A 136 -5.29 -22.39 -15.08
CA ALA A 136 -3.96 -22.43 -15.69
C ALA A 136 -3.04 -21.31 -15.20
N ARG A 137 -3.58 -20.24 -14.58
CA ARG A 137 -2.81 -19.10 -14.09
C ARG A 137 -2.31 -19.26 -12.65
N TYR A 138 -2.87 -20.20 -11.88
CA TYR A 138 -2.36 -20.46 -10.54
C TYR A 138 -0.98 -21.12 -10.63
N SER A 139 -0.05 -20.61 -9.82
CA SER A 139 1.30 -21.15 -9.73
C SER A 139 1.29 -22.57 -9.18
N ARG A 140 2.04 -23.45 -9.82
CA ARG A 140 2.21 -24.86 -9.42
C ARG A 140 3.27 -25.02 -8.33
N LEU A 141 3.27 -24.12 -7.34
CA LEU A 141 4.16 -24.22 -6.19
C LEU A 141 3.74 -25.40 -5.32
N THR A 142 4.69 -26.19 -4.86
CA THR A 142 4.52 -27.10 -3.72
C THR A 142 4.33 -26.32 -2.42
N ASP A 143 3.91 -26.99 -1.36
CA ASP A 143 3.74 -26.34 -0.06
C ASP A 143 5.08 -25.89 0.53
N ALA A 144 6.16 -26.66 0.33
CA ALA A 144 7.50 -26.28 0.78
C ALA A 144 8.06 -25.05 0.03
N GLU A 145 7.85 -24.97 -1.29
CA GLU A 145 8.25 -23.80 -2.08
C GLU A 145 7.43 -22.56 -1.70
N LEU A 146 6.12 -22.74 -1.50
CA LEU A 146 5.27 -21.65 -1.02
C LEU A 146 5.72 -21.16 0.37
N ASP A 147 6.09 -22.07 1.25
CA ASP A 147 6.58 -21.75 2.58
C ASP A 147 7.91 -20.98 2.54
N ALA A 148 8.82 -21.33 1.63
CA ALA A 148 10.05 -20.57 1.40
C ALA A 148 9.74 -19.14 0.91
N CYS A 149 8.82 -18.98 -0.06
CA CYS A 149 8.41 -17.66 -0.53
C CYS A 149 7.77 -16.81 0.57
N VAL A 150 6.92 -17.41 1.42
CA VAL A 150 6.26 -16.73 2.54
C VAL A 150 7.27 -16.30 3.60
N THR A 151 8.24 -17.16 3.91
CA THR A 151 9.36 -16.83 4.82
C THR A 151 10.15 -15.64 4.31
N ASP A 152 10.48 -15.63 3.02
CA ASP A 152 11.21 -14.53 2.41
C ASP A 152 10.44 -13.20 2.44
N VAL A 153 9.13 -13.19 2.14
CA VAL A 153 8.30 -11.98 2.33
C VAL A 153 8.31 -11.52 3.79
N LYS A 154 8.32 -12.44 4.74
CA LYS A 154 8.32 -12.12 6.18
C LYS A 154 9.62 -11.51 6.68
N LEU A 155 10.76 -11.78 6.04
CA LEU A 155 12.02 -11.11 6.37
C LEU A 155 11.92 -9.60 6.16
N HIS A 156 11.23 -9.17 5.10
CA HIS A 156 11.07 -7.76 4.76
C HIS A 156 9.82 -7.11 5.36
N MET A 157 8.72 -7.86 5.48
CA MET A 157 7.44 -7.36 6.01
C MET A 157 6.93 -8.26 7.14
N PRO A 158 7.57 -8.24 8.32
CA PRO A 158 7.31 -9.21 9.39
C PRO A 158 5.86 -9.19 9.88
N HIS A 159 5.22 -8.03 9.87
CA HIS A 159 3.85 -7.86 10.36
C HIS A 159 2.77 -8.01 9.29
N CYS A 160 3.11 -8.34 8.04
CA CYS A 160 2.12 -8.44 6.98
C CYS A 160 1.05 -9.52 7.26
N GLY A 161 -0.22 -9.19 6.98
CA GLY A 161 -1.36 -10.11 7.08
C GLY A 161 -1.62 -10.86 5.76
N TYR A 162 -2.57 -11.80 5.76
CA TYR A 162 -2.83 -12.70 4.62
C TYR A 162 -3.04 -12.00 3.27
N ARG A 163 -3.74 -10.86 3.26
CA ARG A 163 -4.02 -10.11 2.03
C ARG A 163 -2.76 -9.47 1.44
N MET A 164 -1.93 -8.88 2.30
CA MET A 164 -0.63 -8.32 1.90
C MET A 164 0.31 -9.43 1.48
N MET A 165 0.37 -10.55 2.21
CA MET A 165 1.17 -11.71 1.84
C MET A 165 0.81 -12.24 0.43
N ARG A 166 -0.49 -12.45 0.15
CA ARG A 166 -0.94 -12.86 -1.17
C ARG A 166 -0.58 -11.84 -2.26
N ALA A 167 -0.64 -10.54 -1.95
CA ALA A 167 -0.27 -9.48 -2.88
C ALA A 167 1.25 -9.43 -3.13
N ALA A 168 2.06 -9.72 -2.12
CA ALA A 168 3.53 -9.80 -2.23
C ALA A 168 3.96 -11.02 -3.05
N LEU A 169 3.31 -12.17 -2.86
CA LEU A 169 3.49 -13.33 -3.73
C LEU A 169 3.14 -12.99 -5.18
N LYS A 170 2.04 -12.23 -5.40
CA LYS A 170 1.64 -11.79 -6.74
C LYS A 170 2.65 -10.82 -7.35
N SER A 171 3.20 -9.86 -6.61
CA SER A 171 4.21 -8.94 -7.13
C SER A 171 5.49 -9.68 -7.54
N ARG A 172 5.76 -10.84 -6.95
CA ARG A 172 6.82 -11.78 -7.33
C ARG A 172 6.43 -12.76 -8.44
N GLY A 173 5.27 -12.59 -9.08
CA GLY A 173 4.80 -13.43 -10.18
C GLY A 173 4.07 -14.71 -9.75
N HIS A 174 3.82 -14.91 -8.45
CA HIS A 174 3.12 -16.09 -7.95
C HIS A 174 1.64 -15.82 -7.68
N GLN A 175 0.78 -16.46 -8.46
CA GLN A 175 -0.66 -16.43 -8.25
C GLN A 175 -1.08 -17.68 -7.46
N VAL A 176 -1.39 -17.49 -6.18
CA VAL A 176 -1.68 -18.59 -5.24
C VAL A 176 -3.09 -18.45 -4.67
N GLN A 177 -3.78 -19.58 -4.47
CA GLN A 177 -5.10 -19.61 -3.85
C GLN A 177 -5.04 -19.07 -2.42
N PHE A 178 -6.07 -18.32 -2.01
CA PHE A 178 -6.11 -17.69 -0.68
C PHE A 178 -5.95 -18.70 0.46
N GLU A 179 -6.63 -19.85 0.39
CA GLU A 179 -6.52 -20.90 1.41
C GLU A 179 -5.11 -21.48 1.51
N ARG A 180 -4.37 -21.58 0.41
CA ARG A 180 -2.97 -22.03 0.44
C ARG A 180 -2.05 -21.01 1.10
N VAL A 181 -2.21 -19.73 0.76
CA VAL A 181 -1.46 -18.64 1.44
C VAL A 181 -1.77 -18.61 2.93
N ARG A 182 -3.05 -18.79 3.29
CA ARG A 182 -3.49 -18.86 4.68
C ARG A 182 -2.84 -20.06 5.40
N ALA A 183 -2.86 -21.25 4.80
CA ALA A 183 -2.23 -22.44 5.36
C ALA A 183 -0.72 -22.26 5.55
N ALA A 184 -0.01 -21.75 4.55
CA ALA A 184 1.42 -21.45 4.65
C ALA A 184 1.75 -20.46 5.78
N MET A 185 0.97 -19.38 5.89
CA MET A 185 1.11 -18.42 6.99
C MET A 185 0.85 -19.04 8.37
N HIS A 186 -0.04 -20.03 8.49
CA HIS A 186 -0.25 -20.77 9.75
C HIS A 186 0.86 -21.78 10.04
N ARG A 187 1.65 -22.22 9.05
CA ARG A 187 2.83 -23.05 9.28
C ARG A 187 4.04 -22.22 9.72
N ILE A 188 4.17 -21.00 9.20
CA ILE A 188 5.36 -20.15 9.37
C ILE A 188 5.19 -19.09 10.47
N ASP A 189 4.04 -18.43 10.55
CA ASP A 189 3.80 -17.24 11.37
C ASP A 189 2.59 -17.41 12.29
N THR A 190 2.50 -18.53 13.00
CA THR A 190 1.40 -18.79 13.93
C THR A 190 1.29 -17.69 14.99
N MET A 191 2.41 -17.28 15.57
CA MET A 191 2.44 -16.26 16.62
C MET A 191 2.06 -14.87 16.12
N GLY A 192 2.56 -14.44 14.96
CA GLY A 192 2.17 -13.16 14.38
C GLY A 192 0.71 -13.13 13.94
N VAL A 193 0.15 -14.26 13.49
CA VAL A 193 -1.29 -14.39 13.24
C VAL A 193 -2.08 -14.16 14.52
N MET A 194 -1.71 -14.81 15.63
CA MET A 194 -2.41 -14.65 16.91
C MET A 194 -2.30 -13.23 17.45
N SER A 195 -1.10 -12.64 17.41
CA SER A 195 -0.87 -11.25 17.84
C SER A 195 -1.77 -10.27 17.09
N ARG A 196 -1.82 -10.36 15.76
CA ARG A 196 -2.71 -9.51 14.94
C ARG A 196 -4.19 -9.70 15.28
N MET A 197 -4.64 -10.92 15.55
CA MET A 197 -6.04 -11.18 15.92
C MET A 197 -6.44 -10.53 17.25
N THR A 198 -5.51 -10.39 18.19
CA THR A 198 -5.75 -9.76 19.50
C THR A 198 -5.71 -8.23 19.47
N GLN A 199 -5.03 -7.63 18.48
CA GLN A 199 -4.82 -6.18 18.38
C GLN A 199 -5.81 -5.47 17.44
N LEU A 200 -6.85 -6.15 16.93
CA LEU A 200 -7.81 -5.56 15.99
C LEU A 200 -8.75 -4.55 16.66
N GLY A 201 -8.32 -3.29 16.73
CA GLY A 201 -9.17 -2.15 17.07
C GLY A 201 -10.15 -1.81 15.94
N CYS A 202 -11.41 -1.55 16.29
CA CYS A 202 -12.42 -1.12 15.34
C CYS A 202 -12.33 0.40 15.11
N VAL A 203 -11.57 0.81 14.08
CA VAL A 203 -11.48 2.23 13.70
C VAL A 203 -12.70 2.61 12.86
N VAL A 204 -13.46 3.62 13.31
CA VAL A 204 -14.52 4.27 12.53
C VAL A 204 -13.89 4.92 11.30
N ARG A 205 -14.31 4.48 10.11
CA ARG A 205 -13.78 4.97 8.83
C ARG A 205 -14.73 6.02 8.26
N ARG A 206 -14.22 7.21 7.96
CA ARG A 206 -14.96 8.24 7.22
C ARG A 206 -15.01 7.85 5.74
N THR A 207 -16.15 8.06 5.09
CA THR A 207 -16.30 7.85 3.66
C THR A 207 -15.60 8.97 2.92
N TYR A 208 -14.52 8.65 2.22
CA TYR A 208 -13.82 9.58 1.34
C TYR A 208 -13.98 9.11 -0.09
N SER A 209 -14.59 9.94 -0.94
CA SER A 209 -14.80 9.64 -2.36
C SER A 209 -14.23 10.77 -3.21
N VAL A 210 -13.71 10.37 -4.36
CA VAL A 210 -13.11 11.22 -5.39
C VAL A 210 -13.62 10.68 -6.73
N SER A 211 -13.70 11.51 -7.77
CA SER A 211 -14.41 11.16 -9.01
C SER A 211 -13.69 10.13 -9.88
N SER A 212 -12.36 10.16 -9.90
CA SER A 212 -11.55 9.33 -10.81
C SER A 212 -10.08 9.30 -10.41
N PRO A 213 -9.30 8.33 -10.90
CA PRO A 213 -7.83 8.39 -10.83
C PRO A 213 -7.30 9.73 -11.36
N ARG A 214 -6.23 10.24 -10.76
CA ARG A 214 -5.57 11.51 -11.12
C ARG A 214 -6.41 12.76 -10.89
N SER A 215 -7.62 12.67 -10.35
CA SER A 215 -8.37 13.90 -10.04
C SER A 215 -7.82 14.63 -8.81
N ILE A 216 -7.38 13.91 -7.77
CA ILE A 216 -6.68 14.48 -6.61
C ILE A 216 -5.57 13.52 -6.17
N MET A 217 -4.32 13.97 -6.17
CA MET A 217 -3.22 13.27 -5.51
C MET A 217 -3.03 13.85 -4.10
N HIS A 218 -2.83 12.98 -3.12
CA HIS A 218 -2.51 13.36 -1.74
C HIS A 218 -1.03 13.14 -1.49
N ILE A 219 -0.31 14.18 -1.10
CA ILE A 219 1.12 14.14 -0.81
C ILE A 219 1.39 14.56 0.63
N ASP A 220 2.43 14.01 1.23
CA ASP A 220 2.85 14.31 2.61
C ASP A 220 4.26 13.80 2.88
N THR A 221 4.85 14.27 3.98
CA THR A 221 6.11 13.77 4.54
C THR A 221 5.88 13.06 5.87
N ASN A 222 6.61 11.99 6.09
CA ASN A 222 6.56 11.22 7.34
C ASN A 222 7.84 11.42 8.13
N HIS A 223 7.70 11.96 9.33
CA HIS A 223 8.81 12.31 10.23
C HIS A 223 9.05 11.29 11.35
N LYS A 224 8.59 10.03 11.20
CA LYS A 224 8.79 9.01 12.25
C LYS A 224 10.26 8.68 12.53
N LEU A 225 11.13 8.86 11.53
CA LEU A 225 12.57 8.61 11.64
C LEU A 225 13.39 9.91 11.64
N ILE A 226 12.75 11.06 11.88
CA ILE A 226 13.41 12.38 11.79
C ILE A 226 14.52 12.58 12.82
N ARG A 227 14.47 11.84 13.95
CA ARG A 227 15.56 11.83 14.96
C ARG A 227 16.90 11.39 14.36
N TYR A 228 16.86 10.58 13.30
CA TYR A 228 18.03 10.06 12.59
C TYR A 228 18.23 10.76 11.25
N ASN A 229 17.63 11.95 11.05
CA ASN A 229 17.65 12.71 9.79
C ASN A 229 17.12 11.92 8.58
N ILE A 230 16.18 11.00 8.77
CA ILE A 230 15.54 10.25 7.69
C ILE A 230 14.08 10.68 7.57
N VAL A 231 13.69 11.11 6.36
CA VAL A 231 12.32 11.53 6.04
C VAL A 231 11.78 10.64 4.92
N VAL A 232 10.52 10.22 5.05
CA VAL A 232 9.83 9.44 4.00
C VAL A 232 8.80 10.32 3.31
N PHE A 233 8.96 10.51 2.01
CA PHE A 233 8.05 11.24 1.13
C PHE A 233 7.03 10.27 0.53
N GLY A 234 5.77 10.66 0.48
CA GLY A 234 4.71 9.79 -0.04
C GLY A 234 3.69 10.55 -0.86
N GLY A 235 3.26 9.94 -1.96
CA GLY A 235 2.15 10.39 -2.79
C GLY A 235 1.16 9.25 -3.03
N VAL A 236 -0.13 9.49 -2.85
CA VAL A 236 -1.20 8.49 -3.06
C VAL A 236 -2.36 9.06 -3.87
N ASP A 237 -2.86 8.27 -4.80
CA ASP A 237 -4.02 8.65 -5.59
C ASP A 237 -5.31 8.64 -4.75
N GLY A 238 -6.06 9.73 -4.88
CA GLY A 238 -7.27 10.02 -4.14
C GLY A 238 -8.47 9.16 -4.53
N PHE A 239 -8.44 8.43 -5.64
CA PHE A 239 -9.49 7.50 -6.04
C PHE A 239 -9.08 6.05 -5.74
N SER A 240 -8.04 5.59 -6.41
CA SER A 240 -7.60 4.19 -6.47
C SER A 240 -6.84 3.72 -5.25
N ARG A 241 -6.33 4.64 -4.41
CA ARG A 241 -5.35 4.36 -3.35
C ARG A 241 -4.00 3.85 -3.87
N LYS A 242 -3.74 3.97 -5.17
CA LYS A 242 -2.45 3.60 -5.74
C LYS A 242 -1.37 4.51 -5.18
N ILE A 243 -0.25 3.93 -4.77
CA ILE A 243 0.90 4.70 -4.32
C ILE A 243 1.62 5.22 -5.56
N MET A 244 1.72 6.54 -5.66
CA MET A 244 2.31 7.25 -6.79
C MET A 244 3.83 7.31 -6.61
N TYR A 245 4.28 7.64 -5.40
CA TYR A 245 5.67 7.52 -4.99
C TYR A 245 5.74 7.26 -3.49
N LEU A 246 6.83 6.62 -3.07
CA LEU A 246 7.14 6.37 -1.67
C LEU A 246 8.66 6.21 -1.56
N GLY A 247 9.33 7.26 -1.07
CA GLY A 247 10.78 7.37 -1.08
C GLY A 247 11.34 7.89 0.23
N ALA A 248 12.52 7.42 0.62
CA ALA A 248 13.23 7.90 1.80
C ALA A 248 14.40 8.81 1.39
N ALA A 249 14.63 9.89 2.12
CA ALA A 249 15.75 10.80 1.89
C ALA A 249 16.36 11.29 3.22
N PRO A 250 17.64 11.73 3.21
CA PRO A 250 18.32 12.27 4.38
C PRO A 250 17.98 13.73 4.68
N ASN A 251 17.00 14.31 3.98
CA ASN A 251 16.63 15.72 4.07
C ASN A 251 15.12 15.91 3.85
N ASN A 252 14.62 17.12 4.07
CA ASN A 252 13.23 17.50 3.79
C ASN A 252 13.11 18.68 2.79
N LEU A 253 14.03 18.76 1.83
CA LEU A 253 14.09 19.86 0.86
C LEU A 253 12.91 19.83 -0.12
N ALA A 254 12.47 21.01 -0.55
CA ALA A 254 11.41 21.14 -1.55
C ALA A 254 11.81 20.56 -2.92
N ALA A 255 13.09 20.69 -3.29
CA ALA A 255 13.66 20.05 -4.49
C ALA A 255 13.53 18.52 -4.44
N THR A 256 13.88 17.90 -3.31
CA THR A 256 13.76 16.44 -3.14
C THR A 256 12.29 15.97 -3.19
N ALA A 257 11.36 16.73 -2.61
CA ALA A 257 9.93 16.43 -2.75
C ALA A 257 9.46 16.54 -4.21
N LEU A 258 9.95 17.56 -4.93
CA LEU A 258 9.67 17.77 -6.34
C LEU A 258 10.19 16.62 -7.20
N ASP A 259 11.40 16.13 -6.96
CA ASP A 259 12.00 15.01 -7.71
C ASP A 259 11.11 13.76 -7.64
N PHE A 260 10.70 13.36 -6.42
CA PHE A 260 9.78 12.23 -6.24
C PHE A 260 8.43 12.45 -6.93
N PHE A 261 7.93 13.69 -6.92
CA PHE A 261 6.69 14.03 -7.60
C PHE A 261 6.83 13.96 -9.13
N GLN A 262 7.95 14.44 -9.68
CA GLN A 262 8.24 14.40 -11.12
C GLN A 262 8.34 12.96 -11.62
N GLU A 263 9.09 12.09 -10.94
CA GLU A 263 9.17 10.66 -11.27
C GLU A 263 7.77 10.00 -11.33
N ALA A 264 6.91 10.35 -10.37
CA ALA A 264 5.54 9.85 -10.34
C ALA A 264 4.69 10.40 -11.50
N VAL A 265 4.86 11.66 -11.86
CA VAL A 265 4.16 12.28 -12.99
C VAL A 265 4.64 11.71 -14.32
N GLU A 266 5.93 11.42 -14.49
CA GLU A 266 6.44 10.75 -15.68
C GLU A 266 5.83 9.36 -15.85
N THR A 267 5.64 8.64 -14.74
CA THR A 267 5.09 7.28 -14.76
C THR A 267 3.56 7.26 -14.93
N PHE A 268 2.85 8.19 -14.29
CA PHE A 268 1.39 8.12 -14.14
C PHE A 268 0.62 9.28 -14.78
N GLY A 269 1.31 10.30 -15.29
CA GLY A 269 0.72 11.54 -15.79
C GLY A 269 0.35 12.54 -14.68
N PHE A 270 0.13 13.79 -15.07
CA PHE A 270 -0.18 14.86 -14.11
C PHE A 270 -1.58 14.68 -13.49
N PRO A 271 -1.74 14.85 -12.17
CA PRO A 271 -3.06 14.98 -11.58
C PRO A 271 -3.73 16.30 -11.97
N LEU A 272 -5.05 16.40 -11.79
CA LEU A 272 -5.78 17.67 -11.90
C LEU A 272 -5.49 18.57 -10.71
N ARG A 273 -5.35 17.97 -9.53
CA ARG A 273 -5.10 18.67 -8.26
C ARG A 273 -4.18 17.87 -7.38
N VAL A 274 -3.35 18.57 -6.61
CA VAL A 274 -2.57 18.01 -5.51
C VAL A 274 -3.11 18.56 -4.20
N ARG A 275 -3.21 17.71 -3.18
CA ARG A 275 -3.52 18.11 -1.81
C ARG A 275 -2.34 17.77 -0.91
N SER A 276 -1.97 18.74 -0.10
CA SER A 276 -0.88 18.66 0.86
C SER A 276 -1.27 19.43 2.11
N ASP A 277 -0.54 19.20 3.19
CA ASP A 277 -0.55 20.06 4.37
C ASP A 277 0.17 21.41 4.10
N GLN A 278 0.38 22.19 5.16
CA GLN A 278 1.15 23.43 5.09
C GLN A 278 2.59 23.11 5.44
N GLY A 279 3.40 22.83 4.41
CA GLY A 279 4.81 22.49 4.54
C GLY A 279 5.65 23.21 3.49
N ILE A 280 6.85 23.65 3.89
CA ILE A 280 7.82 24.31 2.99
C ILE A 280 8.35 23.32 1.94
N GLU A 281 8.36 22.04 2.26
CA GLU A 281 8.80 20.96 1.37
C GLU A 281 7.88 20.80 0.15
N ASN A 282 6.63 21.28 0.20
CA ASN A 282 5.67 21.10 -0.89
C ASN A 282 5.56 22.34 -1.80
N VAL A 283 6.36 23.39 -1.55
CA VAL A 283 6.30 24.67 -2.27
C VAL A 283 6.61 24.51 -3.75
N ASP A 284 7.64 23.72 -4.10
CA ASP A 284 8.03 23.55 -5.50
C ASP A 284 7.02 22.71 -6.28
N ILE A 285 6.39 21.72 -5.64
CA ILE A 285 5.26 20.97 -6.22
C ILE A 285 4.07 21.91 -6.46
N ALA A 286 3.76 22.80 -5.51
CA ALA A 286 2.69 23.77 -5.69
C ALA A 286 2.95 24.70 -6.88
N ARG A 287 4.18 25.23 -7.00
CA ARG A 287 4.62 26.06 -8.12
C ARG A 287 4.47 25.33 -9.46
N LEU A 288 4.95 24.08 -9.55
CA LEU A 288 4.81 23.25 -10.75
C LEU A 288 3.33 23.04 -11.11
N MET A 289 2.48 22.70 -10.14
CA MET A 289 1.06 22.47 -10.38
C MET A 289 0.33 23.73 -10.85
N PHE A 290 0.69 24.92 -10.35
CA PHE A 290 0.15 26.18 -10.86
C PHE A 290 0.59 26.49 -12.28
N MET A 291 1.84 26.16 -12.64
CA MET A 291 2.34 26.33 -14.01
C MET A 291 1.61 25.41 -15.00
N ILE A 292 1.41 24.14 -14.63
CA ILE A 292 0.88 23.09 -15.52
C ILE A 292 -0.64 23.09 -15.59
N ARG A 293 -1.34 23.35 -14.47
CA ARG A 293 -2.81 23.28 -14.39
C ARG A 293 -3.48 24.65 -14.17
N GLY A 294 -2.72 25.72 -13.98
CA GLY A 294 -3.21 27.08 -13.73
C GLY A 294 -3.58 27.35 -12.26
N THR A 295 -3.82 28.61 -11.91
CA THR A 295 -4.11 29.04 -10.53
C THR A 295 -5.59 28.92 -10.13
N ASP A 296 -6.52 29.06 -11.09
CA ASP A 296 -7.92 29.40 -10.79
C ASP A 296 -8.83 28.18 -10.51
N ARG A 297 -8.27 26.98 -10.37
CA ARG A 297 -9.04 25.72 -10.26
C ARG A 297 -8.68 24.88 -9.04
N GLY A 298 -7.86 25.40 -8.13
CA GLY A 298 -7.35 24.68 -6.98
C GLY A 298 -6.39 23.56 -7.36
N SER A 299 -5.46 23.84 -8.30
CA SER A 299 -4.44 22.89 -8.78
C SER A 299 -3.53 22.38 -7.66
N PHE A 300 -3.31 23.20 -6.65
CA PHE A 300 -2.74 22.80 -5.37
C PHE A 300 -3.66 23.25 -4.23
N ILE A 301 -3.98 22.34 -3.32
CA ILE A 301 -4.84 22.56 -2.17
C ILE A 301 -4.00 22.35 -0.91
N SER A 302 -3.64 23.45 -0.25
CA SER A 302 -3.06 23.39 1.09
C SER A 302 -4.15 23.50 2.15
N GLY A 303 -4.07 22.70 3.21
CA GLY A 303 -5.01 22.73 4.31
C GLY A 303 -4.52 21.90 5.50
N LYS A 304 -5.33 21.81 6.57
CA LYS A 304 -4.95 21.03 7.75
C LYS A 304 -4.74 19.55 7.40
N SER A 305 -3.77 18.88 8.03
CA SER A 305 -3.45 17.46 7.85
C SER A 305 -4.66 16.52 7.98
N VAL A 306 -5.65 16.87 8.81
CA VAL A 306 -6.93 16.13 8.96
C VAL A 306 -7.75 16.03 7.66
N HIS A 307 -7.47 16.86 6.66
CA HIS A 307 -8.05 16.80 5.33
C HIS A 307 -7.23 15.94 4.35
N ASN A 308 -5.99 15.61 4.68
CA ASN A 308 -5.08 14.75 3.91
C ASN A 308 -5.28 13.26 4.25
N GLN A 309 -6.54 12.82 4.34
CA GLN A 309 -6.92 11.55 4.98
C GLN A 309 -6.32 10.30 4.32
N ARG A 310 -5.98 10.35 3.03
CA ARG A 310 -5.54 9.18 2.27
C ARG A 310 -4.08 8.85 2.51
N ILE A 311 -3.22 9.86 2.54
CA ILE A 311 -1.81 9.66 2.87
C ILE A 311 -1.64 9.40 4.38
N GLU A 312 -2.42 10.06 5.23
CA GLU A 312 -2.46 9.77 6.68
C GLU A 312 -2.91 8.33 6.99
N ARG A 313 -3.82 7.78 6.18
CA ARG A 313 -4.17 6.36 6.29
C ARG A 313 -3.01 5.47 5.84
N LEU A 314 -2.36 5.82 4.74
CA LEU A 314 -1.20 5.10 4.22
C LEU A 314 -0.08 5.05 5.25
N TRP A 315 0.22 6.16 5.95
CA TRP A 315 1.26 6.21 6.97
C TRP A 315 1.07 5.21 8.10
N ARG A 316 -0.17 4.93 8.50
CA ARG A 316 -0.43 3.88 9.50
C ARG A 316 -0.06 2.49 9.00
N ASP A 317 -0.27 2.22 7.71
CA ASP A 317 0.04 0.92 7.12
C ASP A 317 1.55 0.80 6.80
N VAL A 318 2.21 1.89 6.40
CA VAL A 318 3.67 1.98 6.25
C VAL A 318 4.37 1.80 7.59
N TRP A 319 3.90 2.46 8.65
CA TRP A 319 4.41 2.27 10.00
C TRP A 319 4.32 0.81 10.45
N ALA A 320 3.14 0.22 10.35
CA ALA A 320 2.91 -1.14 10.81
C ALA A 320 3.68 -2.20 10.01
N SER A 321 4.11 -1.90 8.78
CA SER A 321 4.70 -2.90 7.87
C SER A 321 6.19 -2.70 7.61
N VAL A 322 6.69 -1.47 7.71
CA VAL A 322 8.05 -1.09 7.29
C VAL A 322 8.73 -0.24 8.35
N THR A 323 8.28 0.99 8.59
CA THR A 323 9.10 1.98 9.32
C THR A 323 9.23 1.70 10.82
N ASN A 324 8.37 0.89 11.42
CA ASN A 324 8.54 0.49 12.82
C ASN A 324 9.82 -0.34 13.05
N VAL A 325 10.19 -1.23 12.11
CA VAL A 325 11.39 -2.07 12.22
C VAL A 325 12.65 -1.18 12.27
N TYR A 326 12.73 -0.20 11.37
CA TYR A 326 13.83 0.75 11.33
C TYR A 326 13.87 1.67 12.56
N TYR A 327 12.69 2.10 13.03
CA TYR A 327 12.60 2.85 14.28
C TYR A 327 13.16 2.05 15.45
N ASP A 328 12.75 0.78 15.60
CA ASP A 328 13.16 -0.07 16.71
C ASP A 328 14.68 -0.36 16.68
N VAL A 329 15.24 -0.65 15.50
CA VAL A 329 16.68 -0.93 15.34
C VAL A 329 17.55 0.30 15.60
N LEU A 330 17.20 1.45 15.00
CA LEU A 330 17.94 2.70 15.22
C LEU A 330 17.85 3.16 16.67
N HIS A 331 16.70 3.00 17.30
CA HIS A 331 16.52 3.35 18.70
C HIS A 331 17.30 2.44 19.63
N ALA A 332 17.33 1.14 19.36
CA ALA A 332 18.14 0.21 20.13
C ALA A 332 19.65 0.44 19.95
N LEU A 333 20.11 0.84 18.77
CA LEU A 333 21.50 1.28 18.54
C LEU A 333 21.87 2.50 19.39
N GLU A 334 20.96 3.47 19.49
CA GLU A 334 21.11 4.67 20.32
C GLU A 334 21.13 4.32 21.81
N GLU A 335 20.17 3.52 22.29
CA GLU A 335 20.10 3.08 23.70
C GLU A 335 21.32 2.26 24.13
N ALA A 336 21.89 1.46 23.23
CA ALA A 336 23.10 0.69 23.47
C ALA A 336 24.38 1.54 23.42
N GLY A 337 24.29 2.82 23.04
CA GLY A 337 25.43 3.74 22.94
C GLY A 337 26.31 3.53 21.69
N HIS A 338 25.81 2.82 20.67
CA HIS A 338 26.53 2.63 19.40
C HIS A 338 26.23 3.73 18.38
N LEU A 339 25.07 4.38 18.48
CA LEU A 339 24.66 5.49 17.60
C LEU A 339 24.53 6.78 18.40
N ASP A 340 25.43 7.73 18.15
CA ASP A 340 25.30 9.11 18.62
C ASP A 340 24.71 9.97 17.51
N VAL A 341 23.47 10.45 17.69
CA VAL A 341 22.77 11.31 16.72
C VAL A 341 23.37 12.72 16.61
N SER A 342 24.25 13.10 17.54
CA SER A 342 24.98 14.36 17.48
C SER A 342 26.30 14.26 16.72
N ASP A 343 26.78 13.03 16.45
CA ASP A 343 28.00 12.79 15.68
C ASP A 343 27.68 12.63 14.18
N PRO A 344 28.18 13.52 13.30
CA PRO A 344 27.96 13.44 11.86
C PRO A 344 28.46 12.14 11.22
N THR A 345 29.54 11.54 11.73
CA THR A 345 30.09 10.27 11.24
C THR A 345 29.14 9.12 11.54
N HIS A 346 28.56 9.10 12.74
CA HIS A 346 27.58 8.10 13.11
C HIS A 346 26.30 8.23 12.27
N LEU A 347 25.82 9.45 12.04
CA LEU A 347 24.68 9.71 11.15
C LEU A 347 24.98 9.32 9.71
N PHE A 348 26.17 9.63 9.18
CA PHE A 348 26.60 9.20 7.86
C PHE A 348 26.56 7.67 7.72
N CYS A 349 27.15 6.94 8.67
CA CYS A 349 27.14 5.47 8.65
C CYS A 349 25.72 4.90 8.75
N SER A 350 24.86 5.55 9.55
CA SER A 350 23.45 5.20 9.66
C SER A 350 22.73 5.39 8.32
N HIS A 351 22.90 6.54 7.67
CA HIS A 351 22.32 6.82 6.35
C HIS A 351 22.83 5.85 5.28
N TYR A 352 24.14 5.58 5.26
CA TYR A 352 24.77 4.66 4.33
C TYR A 352 24.15 3.26 4.36
N VAL A 353 23.82 2.76 5.55
CA VAL A 353 23.27 1.40 5.74
C VAL A 353 21.75 1.37 5.65
N PHE A 354 21.06 2.25 6.38
CA PHE A 354 19.62 2.12 6.60
C PHE A 354 18.77 2.77 5.51
N LEU A 355 19.21 3.86 4.85
CA LEU A 355 18.44 4.44 3.73
C LEU A 355 18.24 3.47 2.57
N PRO A 356 19.28 2.79 2.01
CA PRO A 356 19.08 1.88 0.90
C PRO A 356 18.23 0.66 1.26
N ARG A 357 18.34 0.15 2.51
CA ARG A 357 17.49 -0.94 3.02
C ARG A 357 16.04 -0.50 3.15
N LEU A 358 15.81 0.64 3.79
CA LEU A 358 14.48 1.22 3.95
C LEU A 358 13.84 1.44 2.59
N GLN A 359 14.58 1.96 1.62
CA GLN A 359 14.06 2.17 0.27
C GLN A 359 13.67 0.86 -0.42
N ASP A 360 14.43 -0.22 -0.26
CA ASP A 360 14.08 -1.54 -0.82
C ASP A 360 12.80 -2.10 -0.19
N ASP A 361 12.63 -1.96 1.13
CA ASP A 361 11.41 -2.39 1.81
C ASP A 361 10.21 -1.50 1.46
N LEU A 362 10.38 -0.19 1.30
CA LEU A 362 9.35 0.72 0.79
C LEU A 362 8.94 0.36 -0.64
N ASN A 363 9.90 -0.02 -1.50
CA ASN A 363 9.64 -0.50 -2.86
C ASN A 363 8.84 -1.80 -2.86
N LEU A 364 9.20 -2.76 -2.01
CA LEU A 364 8.45 -4.01 -1.85
C LEU A 364 7.04 -3.74 -1.31
N PHE A 365 6.92 -2.84 -0.32
CA PHE A 365 5.62 -2.44 0.22
C PHE A 365 4.75 -1.79 -0.86
N ARG A 366 5.29 -0.88 -1.67
CA ARG A 366 4.59 -0.22 -2.79
C ARG A 366 4.03 -1.22 -3.78
N THR A 367 4.86 -2.15 -4.27
CA THR A 367 4.42 -3.17 -5.25
C THR A 367 3.39 -4.13 -4.66
N THR A 368 3.52 -4.47 -3.39
CA THR A 368 2.56 -5.30 -2.65
C THR A 368 1.24 -4.56 -2.46
N TRP A 369 1.31 -3.29 -2.07
CA TRP A 369 0.15 -2.44 -1.85
C TRP A 369 -0.66 -2.30 -3.14
N ASP A 370 -0.04 -2.02 -4.28
CA ASP A 370 -0.81 -1.82 -5.51
C ASP A 370 -1.59 -3.08 -5.99
N ASN A 371 -1.22 -4.25 -5.46
CA ASN A 371 -1.87 -5.53 -5.70
C ASN A 371 -2.76 -6.02 -4.56
N HIS A 372 -2.90 -5.28 -3.46
CA HIS A 372 -3.67 -5.74 -2.30
C HIS A 372 -5.18 -5.49 -2.48
N PRO A 373 -6.07 -6.45 -2.12
CA PRO A 373 -7.51 -6.25 -2.22
C PRO A 373 -8.06 -5.31 -1.14
N ILE A 374 -8.68 -4.20 -1.54
CA ILE A 374 -9.31 -3.24 -0.63
C ILE A 374 -10.76 -3.64 -0.38
N ARG A 375 -11.07 -4.06 0.85
CA ARG A 375 -12.40 -4.60 1.19
C ARG A 375 -13.54 -3.62 0.90
N THR A 376 -13.36 -2.34 1.20
CA THR A 376 -14.41 -1.32 1.02
C THR A 376 -14.64 -0.94 -0.45
N GLU A 377 -13.81 -1.45 -1.36
CA GLU A 377 -13.88 -1.18 -2.80
C GLU A 377 -14.18 -2.49 -3.55
N GLY A 378 -15.10 -3.31 -3.01
CA GLY A 378 -15.46 -4.60 -3.61
C GLY A 378 -14.29 -5.60 -3.71
N SER A 379 -13.29 -5.48 -2.83
CA SER A 379 -12.03 -6.23 -2.89
C SER A 379 -11.23 -6.04 -4.18
N MET A 380 -11.42 -4.90 -4.86
CA MET A 380 -10.55 -4.49 -5.96
C MET A 380 -9.19 -4.04 -5.43
N THR A 381 -8.14 -4.23 -6.23
CA THR A 381 -6.81 -3.72 -5.91
C THR A 381 -6.64 -2.28 -6.37
N PRO A 382 -5.69 -1.51 -5.82
CA PRO A 382 -5.38 -0.18 -6.34
C PRO A 382 -5.10 -0.15 -7.85
N ASN A 383 -4.35 -1.14 -8.37
CA ASN A 383 -4.14 -1.27 -9.82
C ASN A 383 -5.45 -1.47 -10.61
N GLN A 384 -6.38 -2.28 -10.11
CA GLN A 384 -7.67 -2.47 -10.77
C GLN A 384 -8.50 -1.19 -10.76
N LEU A 385 -8.58 -0.51 -9.61
CA LEU A 385 -9.28 0.78 -9.48
C LEU A 385 -8.66 1.83 -10.39
N TRP A 386 -7.33 1.89 -10.46
CA TRP A 386 -6.61 2.80 -11.34
C TRP A 386 -6.96 2.58 -12.81
N VAL A 387 -6.81 1.35 -13.32
CA VAL A 387 -7.05 1.05 -14.74
C VAL A 387 -8.52 1.29 -15.10
N LEU A 388 -9.43 0.73 -14.31
CA LEU A 388 -10.86 0.79 -14.61
C LEU A 388 -11.42 2.21 -14.44
N GLY A 389 -11.00 2.92 -13.40
CA GLY A 389 -11.37 4.32 -13.20
C GLY A 389 -10.82 5.24 -14.30
N SER A 390 -9.62 4.96 -14.81
CA SER A 390 -9.01 5.76 -15.89
C SER A 390 -9.73 5.55 -17.23
N ILE A 391 -10.23 4.33 -17.49
CA ILE A 391 -11.04 4.04 -18.69
C ILE A 391 -12.41 4.73 -18.60
N GLN A 392 -13.04 4.70 -17.43
CA GLN A 392 -14.38 5.26 -17.24
C GLN A 392 -14.37 6.79 -17.23
N HIS A 393 -13.34 7.39 -16.64
CA HIS A 393 -13.23 8.82 -16.43
C HIS A 393 -11.80 9.31 -16.72
N PRO A 394 -11.40 9.36 -18.01
CA PRO A 394 -10.07 9.78 -18.39
C PRO A 394 -9.82 11.23 -17.97
N VAL A 395 -8.68 11.48 -17.35
CA VAL A 395 -8.20 12.83 -17.04
C VAL A 395 -7.39 13.34 -18.23
N PRO A 396 -7.67 14.54 -18.76
CA PRO A 396 -6.87 15.10 -19.85
C PRO A 396 -5.43 15.36 -19.41
N GLU A 397 -4.47 14.98 -20.25
CA GLU A 397 -3.09 15.43 -20.10
C GLU A 397 -3.03 16.96 -20.24
N PRO A 398 -2.15 17.64 -19.49
CA PRO A 398 -1.93 19.05 -19.69
C PRO A 398 -1.29 19.28 -21.06
N ASP A 399 -1.60 20.42 -21.67
CA ASP A 399 -0.90 20.88 -22.87
C ASP A 399 0.45 21.48 -22.44
N ILE A 400 1.53 20.73 -22.68
CA ILE A 400 2.90 21.12 -22.31
C ILE A 400 3.66 21.64 -23.55
N GLU A 401 3.03 21.71 -24.73
CA GLU A 401 3.71 22.21 -25.93
C GLU A 401 4.12 23.68 -25.77
N GLY A 402 5.42 23.94 -25.71
CA GLY A 402 6.01 25.27 -25.51
C GLY A 402 6.27 25.67 -24.06
N LEU A 403 5.88 24.85 -23.07
CA LEU A 403 6.29 25.01 -21.68
C LEU A 403 7.66 24.34 -21.49
N SER A 404 8.72 25.14 -21.52
CA SER A 404 9.99 24.76 -20.88
C SER A 404 9.67 24.55 -19.40
N ILE A 405 9.62 23.31 -18.92
CA ILE A 405 9.67 23.00 -17.49
C ILE A 405 11.10 23.35 -17.11
N PRO A 406 11.36 24.53 -16.53
CA PRO A 406 12.73 24.95 -16.38
C PRO A 406 13.36 24.09 -15.27
N HIS A 407 14.60 23.63 -15.48
CA HIS A 407 15.45 23.17 -14.39
C HIS A 407 15.71 24.41 -13.54
N ILE A 408 14.88 24.63 -12.52
CA ILE A 408 14.99 25.85 -11.72
C ILE A 408 15.69 25.49 -10.43
N ASP A 409 16.85 26.09 -10.26
CA ASP A 409 17.57 26.15 -9.01
C ASP A 409 16.86 27.16 -8.09
N TRP A 410 15.85 26.68 -7.36
CA TRP A 410 14.90 27.52 -6.64
C TRP A 410 15.40 28.05 -5.29
N GLU A 411 16.61 27.67 -4.87
CA GLU A 411 17.23 28.15 -3.62
C GLU A 411 17.48 29.68 -3.63
N ASP A 412 17.54 30.31 -4.81
CA ASP A 412 17.84 31.75 -4.97
C ASP A 412 16.58 32.64 -5.06
N SER A 413 15.37 32.09 -4.86
CA SER A 413 14.11 32.83 -5.07
C SER A 413 13.77 33.89 -4.01
N GLY A 414 14.64 34.13 -3.02
CA GLY A 414 14.65 35.33 -2.16
C GLY A 414 13.39 35.58 -1.31
N LEU A 415 12.45 34.63 -1.25
CA LEU A 415 11.27 34.72 -0.40
C LEU A 415 11.66 34.32 1.03
N SER A 416 11.57 35.27 1.96
CA SER A 416 11.84 35.02 3.38
C SER A 416 10.93 33.91 3.91
N VAL A 417 11.53 32.79 4.30
CA VAL A 417 10.88 31.69 4.99
C VAL A 417 10.49 32.20 6.38
N ASP A 418 9.19 32.37 6.63
CA ASP A 418 8.71 32.71 7.98
C ASP A 418 9.10 31.55 8.92
N ALA A 419 10.11 31.79 9.76
CA ALA A 419 10.80 30.81 10.61
C ALA A 419 9.97 30.23 11.76
N HIS A 420 8.64 30.31 11.71
CA HIS A 420 7.77 30.05 12.86
C HIS A 420 6.80 28.89 12.61
N SER A 421 7.32 27.73 12.17
CA SER A 421 6.74 26.38 12.40
C SER A 421 7.44 25.24 11.64
N SER A 422 8.38 25.51 10.73
CA SER A 422 8.93 24.49 9.83
C SER A 422 10.11 23.74 10.45
N ILE A 423 10.04 22.41 10.47
CA ILE A 423 11.17 21.54 10.81
C ILE A 423 12.13 21.56 9.61
N VAL A 424 13.44 21.72 9.85
CA VAL A 424 14.49 21.60 8.82
C VAL A 424 15.45 20.51 9.26
N VAL A 425 15.67 19.53 8.40
CA VAL A 425 16.61 18.43 8.67
C VAL A 425 18.04 18.89 8.36
N PRO A 426 18.99 18.77 9.32
CA PRO A 426 20.38 19.13 9.08
C PRO A 426 21.03 18.30 7.98
N THR A 427 21.85 18.92 7.14
CA THR A 427 22.67 18.23 6.14
C THR A 427 23.72 17.37 6.83
N THR A 428 23.81 16.10 6.44
CA THR A 428 24.86 15.18 6.90
C THR A 428 25.95 15.10 5.83
N GLU A 429 27.12 15.66 6.11
CA GLU A 429 28.26 15.64 5.17
C GLU A 429 28.94 14.27 5.14
N CYS A 430 29.47 13.88 3.98
CA CYS A 430 30.26 12.66 3.84
C CYS A 430 31.66 12.88 4.44
N PRO A 431 32.07 12.13 5.47
CA PRO A 431 33.38 12.31 6.09
C PRO A 431 34.53 11.66 5.28
N LEU A 432 34.20 10.89 4.23
CA LEU A 432 35.15 10.11 3.44
C LEU A 432 35.49 10.77 2.10
N THR A 433 36.72 10.60 1.61
CA THR A 433 37.09 10.89 0.22
C THR A 433 36.45 9.88 -0.74
N ASN A 434 36.50 10.16 -2.05
CA ASN A 434 35.96 9.26 -3.06
C ASN A 434 36.63 7.87 -3.03
N GLU A 435 37.94 7.80 -2.80
CA GLU A 435 38.70 6.55 -2.71
C GLU A 435 38.31 5.76 -1.45
N GLN A 436 38.18 6.44 -0.31
CA GLN A 436 37.74 5.83 0.95
C GLN A 436 36.29 5.34 0.86
N MET A 437 35.42 6.09 0.19
CA MET A 437 34.04 5.70 -0.05
C MET A 437 33.94 4.46 -0.95
N GLN A 438 34.83 4.34 -1.94
CA GLN A 438 34.91 3.13 -2.76
C GLN A 438 35.37 1.93 -1.91
N ALA A 439 36.40 2.09 -1.08
CA ALA A 439 36.85 1.03 -0.18
C ALA A 439 35.75 0.60 0.81
N LEU A 440 34.98 1.55 1.38
CA LEU A 440 33.83 1.23 2.22
C LEU A 440 32.80 0.36 1.47
N ARG A 441 32.47 0.71 0.22
CA ARG A 441 31.52 -0.04 -0.63
C ARG A 441 32.01 -1.45 -0.99
N GLU A 442 33.30 -1.68 -1.04
CA GLU A 442 33.87 -3.01 -1.29
C GLU A 442 33.80 -3.92 -0.05
N ILE A 443 33.81 -3.33 1.15
CA ILE A 443 33.83 -4.07 2.42
C ILE A 443 32.42 -4.26 2.99
N VAL A 444 31.61 -3.20 2.94
CA VAL A 444 30.28 -3.16 3.55
C VAL A 444 29.24 -3.00 2.44
N ASP A 445 28.60 -4.10 2.05
CA ASP A 445 27.38 -4.01 1.25
C ASP A 445 26.21 -3.65 2.17
N PRO A 446 25.66 -2.42 2.08
CA PRO A 446 24.56 -2.00 2.95
C PRO A 446 23.31 -2.85 2.71
N LYS A 447 23.09 -3.38 1.50
CA LYS A 447 21.93 -4.20 1.13
C LYS A 447 22.15 -5.71 1.32
N GLY A 448 23.35 -6.10 1.75
CA GLY A 448 23.69 -7.51 1.97
C GLY A 448 22.83 -8.18 3.04
N HIS A 449 22.87 -9.51 3.14
CA HIS A 449 22.12 -10.22 4.18
C HIS A 449 22.53 -9.77 5.60
N SER A 450 21.53 -9.62 6.47
CA SER A 450 21.71 -9.28 7.89
C SER A 450 20.56 -9.88 8.70
N GLU A 451 20.91 -10.66 9.73
CA GLU A 451 19.95 -11.22 10.70
C GLU A 451 19.55 -10.21 11.78
N THR A 452 20.26 -9.08 11.87
CA THR A 452 20.06 -8.01 12.86
C THR A 452 19.53 -6.72 12.20
N PHE A 453 18.83 -6.85 11.08
CA PHE A 453 18.19 -5.75 10.36
C PHE A 453 19.15 -4.60 9.98
N GLY A 454 20.42 -4.90 9.72
CA GLY A 454 21.45 -3.94 9.31
C GLY A 454 22.31 -3.41 10.46
N TRP A 455 22.06 -3.80 11.71
CA TRP A 455 22.91 -3.42 12.86
C TRP A 455 24.37 -3.82 12.65
N ASP A 456 24.63 -5.06 12.23
CA ASP A 456 25.97 -5.59 11.96
C ASP A 456 26.69 -4.76 10.87
N LYS A 457 25.95 -4.38 9.82
CA LYS A 457 26.47 -3.56 8.72
C LYS A 457 26.77 -2.13 9.18
N TYR A 458 25.93 -1.57 10.04
CA TYR A 458 26.16 -0.25 10.63
C TYR A 458 27.46 -0.23 11.45
N LEU A 459 27.66 -1.22 12.34
CA LEU A 459 28.88 -1.31 13.14
C LEU A 459 30.12 -1.46 12.26
N ALA A 460 30.07 -2.31 11.22
CA ALA A 460 31.18 -2.48 10.29
C ALA A 460 31.51 -1.19 9.52
N ALA A 461 30.49 -0.42 9.11
CA ALA A 461 30.69 0.88 8.46
C ALA A 461 31.29 1.91 9.42
N LEU A 462 30.83 1.92 10.67
CA LEU A 462 31.32 2.82 11.70
C LEU A 462 32.79 2.53 12.06
N GLU A 463 33.13 1.26 12.27
CA GLU A 463 34.51 0.83 12.54
C GLU A 463 35.46 1.23 11.41
N PHE A 464 35.02 1.07 10.14
CA PHE A 464 35.79 1.52 8.99
C PHE A 464 36.01 3.04 9.01
N CYS A 465 34.95 3.82 9.19
CA CYS A 465 35.03 5.29 9.20
C CYS A 465 35.93 5.78 10.35
N GLN A 466 35.78 5.23 11.55
CA GLN A 466 36.62 5.58 12.70
C GLN A 466 38.09 5.24 12.44
N ALA A 467 38.39 4.05 11.91
CA ALA A 467 39.77 3.66 11.59
C ALA A 467 40.43 4.54 10.52
N VAL A 468 39.64 5.09 9.59
CA VAL A 468 40.13 6.00 8.55
C VAL A 468 40.32 7.42 9.08
N LEU A 469 39.43 7.89 9.95
CA LEU A 469 39.48 9.24 10.52
C LEU A 469 40.52 9.39 11.63
N GLU A 470 40.83 8.31 12.37
CA GLU A 470 41.91 8.28 13.39
C GLU A 470 43.33 8.25 12.79
N GLN A 471 43.47 8.06 11.46
CA GLN A 471 44.77 8.08 10.77
C GLN A 471 45.26 9.49 10.43
N PHE A 472 44.50 10.52 10.81
CA PHE A 472 44.83 11.96 10.68
C PHE A 472 44.64 12.66 12.03
#